data_AF-A0A441BUX3-F1
#
_entry.id   AF-A0A441BUX3-F1
#
_cell.length_a   1.000
_cell.length_b   1.000
_cell.length_c   1.000
_cell.angle_alpha   90.00
_cell.angle_beta   90.00
_cell.angle_gamma   90.00
#
_symmetry.space_group_name_H-M   'P 1'
#
loop_
_entity.id
_entity.type
_entity.pdbx_description
1 polymer ?
#
loop_
_entity_poly.entity_id
_entity_poly.type
_entity_poly.pdbx_seq_one_letter_code
_entity_poly.pdbx_strand_id
1 'polypeptide(L)'
;KSIDRANWNWNFVGDAENPFFTPDPASVATFTAYLDGIRKAGSSVGAVIEIVADGVPAGLGAPIYAKLDQDIASGLMSINAVK
;
A
#
# COMPACT_ATOMS: atom_id res chain seq x y z
N LYS A 1 0.59 -4.46 13.10
CA LYS A 1 1.92 -3.82 13.23
C LYS A 1 1.80 -2.43 12.64
N SER A 2 2.33 -1.39 13.28
CA SER A 2 2.22 -0.02 12.79
C SER A 2 3.48 0.38 12.02
N ILE A 3 3.29 1.24 11.01
CA ILE A 3 4.35 1.98 10.33
C ILE A 3 4.59 3.25 11.14
N ASP A 4 5.86 3.58 11.42
CA ASP A 4 6.19 4.87 12.04
C ASP A 4 6.31 5.95 10.95
N ARG A 5 5.40 6.92 10.97
CA ARG A 5 5.42 8.04 10.02
C ARG A 5 6.65 8.94 10.17
N ALA A 6 7.35 8.91 11.30
CA ALA A 6 8.60 9.66 11.46
C ALA A 6 9.73 9.12 10.56
N ASN A 7 9.66 7.86 10.16
CA ASN A 7 10.69 7.20 9.33
C ASN A 7 10.34 7.18 7.84
N TRP A 8 9.35 7.97 7.41
CA TRP A 8 8.82 7.89 6.05
C TRP A 8 9.84 8.28 4.99
N ASN A 9 10.16 7.33 4.11
CA ASN A 9 11.13 7.49 3.04
C ASN A 9 10.57 6.95 1.71
N TRP A 10 10.10 7.85 0.84
CA TRP A 10 9.59 7.49 -0.49
C TRP A 10 10.63 6.83 -1.39
N ASN A 11 11.91 7.18 -1.25
CA ASN A 11 12.97 6.58 -2.06
C ASN A 11 13.21 5.11 -1.70
N PHE A 12 12.84 4.70 -0.49
CA PHE A 12 12.99 3.32 -0.02
C PHE A 12 11.90 2.39 -0.53
N VAL A 13 10.71 2.92 -0.89
CA VAL A 13 9.57 2.10 -1.34
C VAL A 13 9.91 1.26 -2.57
N GLY A 14 10.69 1.80 -3.51
CA GLY A 14 11.12 1.12 -4.73
C GLY A 14 12.49 0.46 -4.64
N ASP A 15 13.11 0.41 -3.46
CA ASP A 15 14.43 -0.18 -3.27
C ASP A 15 14.38 -1.71 -3.45
N ALA A 16 15.40 -2.28 -4.11
CA ALA A 16 15.51 -3.72 -4.33
C ALA A 16 15.66 -4.51 -3.01
N GLU A 17 16.17 -3.88 -1.95
CA GLU A 17 16.28 -4.48 -0.62
C GLU A 17 14.98 -4.39 0.21
N ASN A 18 13.94 -3.75 -0.33
CA ASN A 18 12.64 -3.59 0.33
C ASN A 18 11.57 -4.53 -0.27
N PRO A 19 11.40 -5.75 0.26
CA PRO A 19 10.43 -6.70 -0.27
C PRO A 19 8.97 -6.36 0.05
N PHE A 20 8.71 -5.34 0.89
CA PHE A 20 7.36 -5.04 1.39
C PHE A 20 6.78 -3.74 0.85
N PHE A 21 7.53 -2.99 0.04
CA PHE A 21 7.15 -1.64 -0.42
C PHE A 21 6.79 -0.71 0.75
N THR A 22 7.38 -0.95 1.93
CA THR A 22 7.12 -0.13 3.10
C THR A 22 7.88 1.18 2.98
N PRO A 23 7.29 2.33 3.32
CA PRO A 23 8.00 3.60 3.38
C PRO A 23 8.80 3.75 4.68
N ASP A 24 8.66 2.83 5.65
CA ASP A 24 9.41 2.83 6.91
C ASP A 24 10.47 1.71 6.90
N PRO A 25 11.77 2.03 6.68
CA PRO A 25 12.83 1.02 6.65
C PRO A 25 12.93 0.19 7.93
N ALA A 26 12.61 0.76 9.09
CA ALA A 26 12.68 0.04 10.36
C ALA A 26 11.60 -1.04 10.48
N SER A 27 10.51 -0.94 9.71
CA SER A 27 9.42 -1.92 9.75
C SER A 27 9.76 -3.23 9.04
N VAL A 28 10.76 -3.25 8.17
CA VAL A 28 11.15 -4.42 7.35
C VAL A 28 11.44 -5.64 8.22
N ALA A 29 12.31 -5.50 9.24
CA ALA A 29 12.65 -6.61 10.13
C ALA A 29 11.42 -7.17 10.86
N THR A 30 10.50 -6.28 11.25
CA THR A 30 9.26 -6.66 11.93
C THR A 30 8.31 -7.41 11.00
N PHE A 31 8.17 -6.97 9.75
CA PHE A 31 7.33 -7.63 8.75
C PHE A 31 7.91 -8.98 8.33
N THR A 32 9.21 -9.08 8.11
CA THR A 32 9.90 -10.34 7.80
C THR A 32 9.64 -11.39 8.88
N ALA A 33 9.94 -11.07 10.14
CA ALA A 33 9.77 -12.02 11.24
C ALA A 33 8.30 -12.47 11.39
N TYR A 34 7.35 -11.55 11.16
CA TYR A 34 5.93 -11.85 11.24
C TYR A 34 5.46 -12.77 10.10
N LEU A 35 5.80 -12.43 8.85
CA LEU A 35 5.41 -13.20 7.67
C LEU A 35 6.09 -14.57 7.64
N ASP A 36 7.33 -14.69 8.09
CA ASP A 36 8.00 -15.98 8.23
C ASP A 36 7.27 -16.90 9.21
N GLY A 37 6.77 -16.37 10.31
CA GLY A 37 5.95 -17.13 11.26
C GLY A 37 4.66 -17.64 10.63
N ILE A 38 3.93 -16.76 9.94
CA ILE A 38 2.67 -17.11 9.25
C ILE A 38 2.90 -18.16 8.18
N ARG A 39 3.96 -18.00 7.38
CA ARG A 39 4.33 -18.95 6.32
C ARG A 39 4.65 -20.33 6.88
N LYS A 40 5.42 -20.40 7.98
CA LYS A 40 5.73 -21.66 8.67
C LYS A 40 4.48 -22.34 9.23
N ALA A 41 3.47 -21.57 9.59
CA ALA A 41 2.17 -22.08 10.04
C ALA A 41 1.23 -22.49 8.89
N GLY A 42 1.66 -22.38 7.62
CA GLY A 42 0.83 -22.72 6.46
C GLY A 42 -0.37 -21.79 6.27
N SER A 43 -0.27 -20.56 6.76
CA SER A 43 -1.36 -19.58 6.74
C SER A 43 -1.02 -18.36 5.88
N SER A 44 -1.95 -17.41 5.78
CA SER A 44 -1.79 -16.14 5.08
C SER A 44 -2.36 -14.99 5.92
N VAL A 45 -2.00 -13.76 5.55
CA VAL A 45 -2.50 -12.55 6.19
C VAL A 45 -2.80 -11.50 5.12
N GLY A 46 -3.82 -10.68 5.36
CA GLY A 46 -4.11 -9.52 4.52
C GLY A 46 -3.08 -8.41 4.68
N ALA A 47 -3.23 -7.36 3.87
CA ALA A 47 -2.40 -6.16 3.89
C ALA A 47 -3.28 -4.91 3.81
N VAL A 48 -2.71 -3.77 4.21
CA VAL A 48 -3.27 -2.44 4.00
C VAL A 48 -2.26 -1.68 3.16
N ILE A 49 -2.72 -1.10 2.05
CA ILE A 49 -1.88 -0.36 1.10
C ILE A 49 -2.30 1.10 1.11
N GLU A 50 -1.33 2.00 1.22
CA GLU A 50 -1.52 3.44 1.05
C GLU A 50 -0.96 3.86 -0.31
N ILE A 51 -1.73 4.64 -1.07
CA ILE A 51 -1.33 5.16 -2.38
C ILE A 51 -1.43 6.68 -2.32
N VAL A 52 -0.38 7.37 -2.75
CA VAL A 52 -0.32 8.84 -2.80
C VAL A 52 -0.04 9.27 -4.23
N ALA A 53 -0.85 10.20 -4.73
CA ALA A 53 -0.67 10.85 -6.02
C ALA A 53 -0.43 12.34 -5.78
N ASP A 54 0.80 12.80 -6.03
CA ASP A 54 1.20 14.20 -5.85
C ASP A 54 1.24 14.95 -7.18
N GLY A 55 1.05 16.27 -7.12
CA GLY A 55 1.06 17.14 -8.31
C GLY A 55 -0.17 16.97 -9.22
N VAL A 56 -1.26 16.40 -8.69
CA VAL A 56 -2.49 16.18 -9.45
C VAL A 56 -3.18 17.51 -9.74
N PRO A 57 -3.45 17.85 -11.02
CA PRO A 57 -4.12 19.10 -11.37
C PRO A 57 -5.58 19.11 -10.91
N ALA A 58 -6.11 20.29 -10.60
CA ALA A 58 -7.51 20.46 -10.23
C ALA A 58 -8.45 20.22 -11.42
N GLY A 59 -9.68 19.77 -11.12
CA GLY A 59 -10.74 19.60 -12.12
C GLY A 59 -10.83 18.22 -12.76
N LEU A 60 -10.06 17.23 -12.29
CA LEU A 60 -10.19 15.84 -12.73
C LEU A 60 -11.48 15.19 -12.22
N GLY A 61 -12.05 14.31 -13.04
CA GLY A 61 -13.32 13.64 -12.81
C GLY A 61 -14.49 14.34 -13.50
N ALA A 62 -15.63 13.64 -13.58
CA ALA A 62 -16.86 14.12 -14.17
C ALA A 62 -18.04 14.03 -13.17
N PRO A 63 -19.11 14.81 -13.38
CA PRO A 63 -20.26 14.78 -12.47
C PRO A 63 -21.00 13.44 -12.48
N ILE A 64 -21.65 13.16 -11.35
CA ILE A 64 -22.69 12.13 -11.15
C ILE A 64 -22.20 10.67 -11.28
N TYR A 65 -21.69 10.25 -12.44
CA TYR A 65 -21.42 8.84 -12.76
C TYR A 65 -19.95 8.49 -13.03
N ALA A 66 -19.06 9.47 -13.10
CA ALA A 66 -17.62 9.26 -13.30
C ALA A 66 -16.83 10.25 -12.44
N LYS A 67 -17.23 10.35 -11.16
CA LYS A 67 -16.46 11.13 -10.19
C LYS A 67 -15.10 10.46 -10.00
N LEU A 68 -14.06 11.26 -9.75
CA LEU A 68 -12.69 10.75 -9.65
C LEU A 68 -12.54 9.66 -8.57
N ASP A 69 -13.17 9.84 -7.42
CA ASP A 69 -13.19 8.87 -6.32
C ASP A 69 -13.92 7.57 -6.70
N GLN A 70 -15.01 7.67 -7.46
CA GLN A 70 -15.74 6.51 -7.98
C GLN A 70 -14.87 5.70 -8.96
N ASP A 71 -14.20 6.36 -9.90
CA ASP A 71 -13.33 5.69 -10.87
C ASP A 71 -12.10 5.07 -10.20
N ILE A 72 -11.50 5.77 -9.23
CA ILE A 72 -10.41 5.22 -8.40
C ILE A 72 -10.88 3.99 -7.65
N ALA A 73 -12.04 4.05 -6.97
CA ALA A 73 -12.59 2.91 -6.25
C ALA A 73 -12.88 1.74 -7.19
N SER A 74 -13.50 1.98 -8.35
CA SER A 74 -13.75 0.94 -9.35
C SER A 74 -12.46 0.28 -9.84
N GLY A 75 -11.42 1.08 -10.11
CA GLY A 75 -10.10 0.58 -10.49
C GLY A 75 -9.44 -0.24 -9.38
N LEU A 76 -9.45 0.23 -8.14
CA LEU A 76 -8.87 -0.48 -7.00
C LEU A 76 -9.60 -1.80 -6.71
N MET A 77 -10.93 -1.80 -6.76
CA MET A 77 -11.74 -3.01 -6.54
C MET A 77 -11.61 -4.04 -7.65
N SER A 78 -11.07 -3.67 -8.82
CA SER A 78 -10.77 -4.63 -9.88
C SER A 78 -9.54 -5.51 -9.59
N ILE A 79 -8.70 -5.12 -8.62
CA ILE A 79 -7.50 -5.87 -8.22
C ILE A 79 -7.92 -7.06 -7.35
N ASN A 80 -7.38 -8.24 -7.65
CA ASN A 80 -7.66 -9.43 -6.86
C ASN A 80 -7.27 -9.24 -5.37
N ALA A 81 -8.09 -9.78 -4.47
CA ALA A 81 -7.93 -9.71 -3.01
C ALA A 81 -8.18 -8.34 -2.35
N VAL A 82 -8.52 -7.29 -3.10
CA VAL A 82 -9.03 -6.04 -2.52
C VAL A 82 -10.46 -6.26 -2.00
N LYS A 83 -10.74 -5.73 -0.81
CA LYS A 83 -12.01 -5.88 -0.09
C LYS A 83 -12.48 -4.57 0.50
#